data_AF-A0A7V0TNE9-F1
#
_entry.id   AF-A0A7V0TNE9-F1
#
_cell.length_a   1.000
_cell.length_b   1.000
_cell.length_c   1.000
_cell.angle_alpha   90.00
_cell.angle_beta   90.00
_cell.angle_gamma   90.00
#
_symmetry.space_group_name_H-M   'P 1'
#
loop_
_entity.id
_entity.type
_entity.pdbx_description
1 polymer ?
#
loop_
_entity_poly.entity_id
_entity_poly.type
_entity_poly.pdbx_seq_one_letter_code
_entity_poly.pdbx_strand_id
1 'polypeptide(L)' 'MGLDIKIPIGFMFSLLGLLLTVHGIISASNEALYARSMGININLWTGCFMLAIGIILLIFSRLKIFKKRLEENIKKETAD' A
#
# COMPACT_ATOMS: atom_id res chain seq x y z
N MET A 1 11.29 4.65 21.11
CA MET A 1 10.55 5.27 20.00
C MET A 1 9.86 4.16 19.22
N GLY A 2 8.55 3.96 19.38
CA GLY A 2 7.83 2.95 18.60
C GLY A 2 7.58 3.47 17.19
N LEU A 3 8.29 2.92 16.20
CA LEU A 3 8.04 3.23 14.80
C LEU A 3 6.64 2.70 14.44
N ASP A 4 5.79 3.52 13.80
CA ASP A 4 4.45 3.07 13.39
C ASP A 4 4.60 1.96 12.36
N ILE A 5 4.33 0.71 12.78
CA ILE A 5 4.49 -0.50 11.97
C ILE A 5 3.71 -0.42 10.65
N LYS A 6 2.67 0.41 10.57
CA LYS A 6 1.88 0.63 9.36
C LYS A 6 2.71 1.20 8.22
N ILE A 7 3.73 2.01 8.50
CA ILE A 7 4.58 2.65 7.50
C ILE A 7 5.44 1.64 6.75
N PRO A 8 6.32 0.84 7.40
CA PRO A 8 7.14 -0.13 6.71
C PRO A 8 6.30 -1.23 6.04
N ILE A 9 5.22 -1.70 6.70
CA ILE A 9 4.33 -2.71 6.13
C ILE A 9 3.61 -2.16 4.90
N GLY A 10 2.98 -0.98 5.01
CA GLY A 10 2.26 -0.35 3.90
C GLY A 10 3.18 -0.05 2.72
N PHE A 11 4.42 0.35 2.97
CA PHE A 11 5.43 0.58 1.94
C PHE A 11 5.83 -0.72 1.22
N MET A 12 6.10 -1.79 1.96
CA MET A 12 6.43 -3.10 1.37
C MET A 12 5.29 -3.64 0.51
N PHE A 13 4.04 -3.60 1.01
CA PHE A 13 2.87 -4.03 0.25
C PHE A 13 2.63 -3.18 -1.00
N SER A 14 2.83 -1.86 -0.91
CA SER A 14 2.69 -0.96 -2.06
C SER A 14 3.76 -1.23 -3.12
N LEU A 15 5.02 -1.40 -2.70
CA LEU A 15 6.13 -1.63 -3.61
C LEU A 15 6.00 -2.99 -4.32
N LEU A 16 5.76 -4.06 -3.57
CA LEU A 16 5.59 -5.40 -4.13
C LEU A 16 4.32 -5.48 -4.98
N GLY A 17 3.21 -4.90 -4.50
CA GLY A 17 1.96 -4.83 -5.25
C GLY A 17 2.11 -4.08 -6.58
N LEU A 18 2.85 -2.96 -6.59
CA LEU A 18 3.14 -2.21 -7.81
C LEU A 18 3.96 -3.06 -8.80
N LEU A 19 5.04 -3.68 -8.34
CA LEU A 19 5.87 -4.55 -9.19
C LEU A 19 5.05 -5.69 -9.78
N LEU A 20 4.21 -6.34 -8.97
CA LEU A 20 3.41 -7.47 -9.41
C LEU A 20 2.28 -7.06 -10.37
N THR A 21 1.68 -5.88 -10.15
CA THR A 21 0.69 -5.28 -11.05
C THR A 21 1.32 -4.97 -12.40
N VAL A 22 2.48 -4.30 -12.43
CA VAL A 22 3.21 -3.99 -13.67
C VAL A 22 3.61 -5.27 -14.40
N HIS A 23 4.17 -6.25 -13.68
CA HIS A 23 4.52 -7.54 -14.24
C HIS A 23 3.29 -8.27 -14.82
N GLY A 24 2.15 -8.21 -14.11
CA GLY A 24 0.87 -8.73 -14.58
C GLY A 24 0.41 -8.07 -15.88
N ILE A 25 0.53 -6.75 -16.00
CA ILE A 25 0.18 -6.02 -17.24
C ILE A 25 1.10 -6.44 -18.39
N ILE A 26 2.42 -6.46 -18.18
CA ILE A 26 3.41 -6.81 -19.20
C ILE A 26 3.23 -8.25 -19.67
N SER A 27 2.92 -9.15 -18.74
CA SER A 27 2.79 -10.58 -19.03
C SER A 27 1.40 -10.98 -19.55
N ALA A 28 0.43 -10.05 -19.62
CA ALA A 28 -0.97 -10.36 -19.89
C ALA A 28 -1.24 -11.09 -21.21
N SER A 29 -0.36 -10.92 -22.21
CA SER A 29 -0.45 -11.59 -23.51
C SER A 29 0.21 -12.98 -23.56
N ASN A 30 0.84 -13.42 -22.47
CA ASN A 30 1.54 -14.70 -22.40
C ASN A 30 0.64 -15.80 -21.80
N GLU A 31 -0.19 -16.41 -22.64
CA GLU A 31 -1.13 -17.48 -22.22
C GLU A 31 -0.43 -18.70 -21.62
N ALA A 32 0.77 -19.05 -22.10
CA ALA A 32 1.56 -20.17 -21.57
C ALA A 32 1.96 -19.96 -20.10
N LEU A 33 2.17 -18.71 -19.69
CA LEU A 33 2.49 -18.36 -18.30
C LEU A 33 1.30 -18.62 -17.35
N TYR A 34 0.06 -18.46 -17.84
CA TYR A 34 -1.16 -18.56 -17.05
C TYR A 34 -1.90 -19.88 -17.21
N ALA A 35 -1.35 -20.85 -17.95
CA ALA A 35 -1.94 -22.18 -18.11
C ALA A 35 -2.17 -22.87 -16.75
N ARG A 36 -1.26 -22.71 -15.79
CA ARG A 36 -1.41 -23.22 -14.41
C ARG A 36 -2.44 -22.45 -13.59
N SER A 37 -2.83 -21.26 -14.04
CA SER A 37 -3.79 -20.37 -13.39
C SER A 37 -5.14 -20.37 -14.12
N MET A 38 -5.40 -21.35 -15.00
CA MET A 38 -6.63 -21.42 -15.82
C MET A 38 -6.84 -20.16 -16.69
N GLY A 39 -5.75 -19.58 -17.21
CA GLY A 39 -5.79 -18.34 -18.00
C GLY A 39 -6.03 -17.07 -17.18
N ILE A 40 -6.10 -17.16 -15.84
CA ILE A 40 -6.31 -16.01 -14.98
C ILE A 40 -4.97 -15.35 -14.67
N ASN A 41 -4.90 -14.03 -14.88
CA ASN A 41 -3.72 -13.25 -14.54
C ASN A 41 -3.60 -13.01 -13.03
N ILE A 42 -3.16 -14.04 -12.30
CA ILE A 42 -3.08 -14.01 -10.85
C ILE A 42 -2.13 -12.91 -10.34
N ASN A 43 -1.07 -12.60 -11.09
CA ASN A 43 -0.10 -11.55 -10.76
C ASN A 43 -0.78 -10.17 -10.73
N LEU A 44 -1.64 -9.89 -11.71
CA LEU A 44 -2.37 -8.63 -11.76
C LEU A 44 -3.38 -8.51 -10.61
N TRP A 45 -4.17 -9.56 -10.38
CA TRP A 45 -5.19 -9.56 -9.32
C TRP A 45 -4.58 -9.42 -7.93
N THR A 46 -3.59 -10.26 -7.62
CA THR A 46 -2.90 -10.22 -6.32
C THR A 46 -2.07 -8.94 -6.17
N GLY A 47 -1.45 -8.45 -7.23
CA GLY A 47 -0.71 -7.19 -7.24
C GLY A 47 -1.61 -5.99 -6.93
N CYS A 48 -2.76 -5.89 -7.61
CA CYS A 48 -3.76 -4.85 -7.33
C CYS A 48 -4.26 -4.90 -5.90
N PHE A 49 -4.56 -6.10 -5.38
CA PHE A 49 -5.02 -6.27 -4.01
C PHE A 49 -3.97 -5.84 -2.98
N MET A 50 -2.72 -6.28 -3.15
CA MET A 50 -1.60 -5.86 -2.29
C MET A 50 -1.36 -4.35 -2.35
N LEU A 51 -1.42 -3.77 -3.56
CA LEU A 51 -1.25 -2.34 -3.76
C LEU A 51 -2.35 -1.52 -3.07
N ALA A 52 -3.61 -1.93 -3.21
CA ALA A 52 -4.73 -1.29 -2.55
C ALA A 52 -4.58 -1.31 -1.02
N ILE A 53 -4.26 -2.47 -0.44
CA ILE A 53 -4.02 -2.59 1.00
C ILE A 53 -2.84 -1.73 1.45
N GLY A 54 -1.73 -1.77 0.72
CA GLY A 54 -0.54 -0.97 1.03
C GLY A 54 -0.84 0.53 1.07
N ILE A 55 -1.56 1.03 0.06
CA ILE A 55 -1.98 2.43 -0.03
C ILE A 55 -2.93 2.78 1.13
N ILE A 56 -3.91 1.94 1.44
CA ILE A 56 -4.84 2.15 2.56
C ILE A 56 -4.05 2.28 3.87
N LEU A 57 -3.10 1.38 4.15
CA LEU A 57 -2.28 1.44 5.36
C LEU A 57 -1.47 2.74 5.45
N LEU A 58 -0.89 3.20 4.34
CA LEU A 58 -0.12 4.45 4.29
C LEU A 58 -1.00 5.68 4.50
N ILE A 59 -2.20 5.72 3.89
CA ILE A 59 -3.17 6.79 4.08
C ILE A 59 -3.59 6.87 5.56
N PHE A 60 -3.94 5.73 6.17
CA PHE A 60 -4.34 5.69 7.58
C PHE A 60 -3.22 6.15 8.52
N SER A 61 -1.96 5.79 8.24
CA SER A 61 -0.82 6.26 9.03
C SER A 61 -0.63 7.79 8.90
N ARG A 62 -0.73 8.32 7.68
CA ARG A 62 -0.66 9.78 7.41
C ARG A 62 -1.76 10.56 8.12
N LEU A 63 -3.01 10.09 8.07
CA LEU A 63 -4.15 10.74 8.73
C LEU A 63 -3.95 10.81 10.25
N LYS A 64 -3.44 9.74 10.86
CA LYS A 64 -3.17 9.70 12.30
C LYS A 64 -2.07 10.67 12.71
N ILE A 65 -1.00 10.76 11.91
CA ILE A 65 0.10 11.71 12.13
C ILE A 65 -0.40 13.15 12.03
N PHE A 66 -1.22 13.45 11.02
CA PHE A 66 -1.76 14.79 10.80
C PHE A 66 -2.66 15.24 11.96
N LYS A 67 -3.60 14.40 12.39
CA LYS A 67 -4.49 14.72 13.52
C LYS A 67 -3.72 15.01 14.81
N LYS A 68 -2.73 14.17 15.13
CA LYS A 68 -1.89 14.35 16.32
C LYS A 68 -1.15 15.70 16.29
N ARG A 69 -0.60 16.07 15.13
CA ARG A 69 0.14 17.33 14.97
C ARG A 69 -0.77 18.54 15.13
N LEU A 70 -2.02 18.46 14.69
CA LEU A 70 -3.01 19.52 14.87
C LEU A 70 -3.35 19.74 16.35
N GLU A 71 -3.63 18.66 17.09
CA GLU A 71 -3.92 18.71 18.53
C GLU A 71 -2.73 19.28 19.33
N GLU A 72 -1.50 18.92 18.96
CA GLU A 72 -0.28 19.46 19.57
C GLU A 72 -0.11 20.97 19.32
N ASN A 73 -0.45 21.46 18.11
CA ASN A 73 -0.36 22.88 17.78
C ASN A 73 -1.39 23.72 18.54
N ILE A 74 -2.65 23.27 18.60
CA ILE A 74 -3.72 23.96 19.34
C ILE A 74 -3.37 24.08 20.82
N LYS A 75 -2.85 22.99 21.42
CA LYS A 75 -2.49 23.00 22.85
C LYS A 75 -1.38 24.01 23.17
N LYS A 76 -0.42 24.21 22.26
CA LYS A 76 0.65 25.21 22.43
C LYS A 76 0.08 26.63 22.40
N GLU A 77 -0.79 26.91 21.44
CA GLU A 77 -1.40 28.24 21.28
C GLU A 77 -2.33 28.63 22.45
N THR A 78 -2.94 27.67 23.13
CA THR A 78 -3.75 27.91 24.34
C THR A 78 -2.97 27.97 25.66
N ALA A 79 -1.69 27.63 25.64
CA ALA A 79 -0.84 27.55 26.85
C ALA A 79 0.07 28.78 27.04
N ASP A 80 0.16 29.65 26.04
CA ASP A 80 0.76 30.99 26.07
C ASP A 80 -0.30 32.06 26.39
#